data_AF-A0A1Z8RCM0-F1
#
_entry.id   AF-A0A1Z8RCM0-F1
#
_cell.length_a   1.000
_cell.length_b   1.000
_cell.length_c   1.000
_cell.angle_alpha   90.00
_cell.angle_beta   90.00
_cell.angle_gamma   90.00
#
_symmetry.space_group_name_H-M   'P 1'
#
loop_
_entity.id
_entity.type
_entity.pdbx_description
1 polymer ?
#
loop_
_entity_poly.entity_id
_entity_poly.type
_entity_poly.pdbx_seq_one_letter_code
_entity_poly.pdbx_strand_id
1 'polypeptide(L)'
;MKTICDWDNCNNIGEYKAPVEKDNSKKYRLLCLEHIKEFNKNWNYFENMNDLEIIDFIKADMTWHKPTQNFSAQDNFFKILWNNALKEDLSKNGIDKSQARLLHFNFSDKDLKAFEILGLDVSINWENIRSKFKKLVKKFHPDMNSGNKKFEEKLKVITLAYTQLKRTLKK
;
A
#
# COMPACT_ATOMS: atom_id res chain seq x y z
N MET A 1 35.61 -31.18 9.65
CA MET A 1 36.77 -30.38 9.18
C MET A 1 36.66 -29.00 9.80
N LYS A 2 37.75 -28.47 10.36
CA LYS A 2 37.79 -27.09 10.86
C LYS A 2 38.14 -26.16 9.69
N THR A 3 37.41 -25.07 9.53
CA THR A 3 37.72 -24.06 8.51
C THR A 3 38.85 -23.18 9.00
N ILE A 4 39.83 -22.94 8.14
CA ILE A 4 40.96 -22.05 8.44
C ILE A 4 40.52 -20.61 8.16
N CYS A 5 41.11 -19.66 8.88
CA CYS A 5 40.88 -18.23 8.68
C CYS A 5 41.21 -17.81 7.24
N ASP A 6 40.30 -17.08 6.60
CA ASP A 6 40.41 -16.58 5.22
C ASP A 6 41.26 -15.29 5.10
N TRP A 7 42.18 -15.08 6.04
CA TRP A 7 43.04 -13.89 6.07
C TRP A 7 44.45 -14.27 5.63
N ASP A 8 45.15 -13.35 4.98
CA ASP A 8 46.45 -13.62 4.39
C ASP A 8 47.43 -14.18 5.43
N ASN A 9 47.99 -15.36 5.12
CA ASN A 9 48.95 -16.08 5.95
C ASN A 9 48.46 -16.43 7.38
N CYS A 10 47.16 -16.59 7.60
CA CYS A 10 46.62 -17.02 8.90
C CYS A 10 46.30 -18.52 8.95
N ASN A 11 46.88 -19.25 9.91
CA ASN A 11 46.60 -20.68 10.15
C ASN A 11 45.65 -20.93 11.34
N ASN A 12 45.07 -19.88 11.91
CA ASN A 12 44.11 -20.01 13.02
C ASN A 12 42.75 -20.50 12.53
N ILE A 13 41.93 -21.02 13.45
CA ILE A 13 40.58 -21.51 13.14
C ILE A 13 39.66 -20.31 12.86
N GLY A 14 38.94 -20.34 11.74
CA GLY A 14 37.97 -19.33 11.34
C GLY A 14 36.56 -19.69 11.82
N GLU A 15 36.12 -19.09 12.93
CA GLU A 15 34.79 -19.33 13.52
C GLU A 15 33.80 -18.18 13.24
N TYR A 16 34.30 -16.97 12.98
CA TYR A 16 33.50 -15.76 12.88
C TYR A 16 33.19 -15.39 11.43
N LYS A 17 31.94 -15.05 11.13
CA LYS A 17 31.52 -14.65 9.79
C LYS A 17 31.70 -13.15 9.57
N ALA A 18 32.37 -12.78 8.49
CA ALA A 18 32.48 -11.41 8.00
C ALA A 18 31.80 -11.28 6.63
N PRO A 19 30.96 -10.27 6.39
CA PRO A 19 30.36 -10.03 5.07
C PRO A 19 31.43 -9.67 4.04
N VAL A 20 31.33 -10.21 2.83
CA VAL A 20 32.20 -9.80 1.70
C VAL A 20 31.69 -8.51 1.05
N GLU A 21 30.37 -8.37 0.96
CA GLU A 21 29.69 -7.27 0.30
C GLU A 21 28.66 -6.69 1.28
N LYS A 22 28.41 -5.37 1.18
CA LYS A 22 27.47 -4.62 2.02
C LYS A 22 26.05 -5.21 2.04
N ASP A 23 25.52 -5.56 0.88
CA ASP A 23 24.09 -5.81 0.71
C ASP A 23 23.78 -7.29 0.63
N ASN A 24 23.12 -7.81 1.67
CA ASN A 24 22.37 -9.08 1.72
C ASN A 24 22.99 -10.26 0.98
N SER A 25 24.31 -10.24 0.83
CA SER A 25 25.05 -11.24 0.11
C SER A 25 25.14 -12.41 1.06
N LYS A 26 24.69 -13.59 0.63
CA LYS A 26 24.88 -14.83 1.39
C LYS A 26 26.34 -15.30 1.38
N LYS A 27 27.27 -14.39 1.04
CA LYS A 27 28.69 -14.63 0.92
C LYS A 27 29.37 -14.06 2.16
N TYR A 28 30.07 -14.93 2.86
CA TYR A 28 30.78 -14.57 4.08
C TYR A 28 32.17 -15.17 4.04
N ARG A 29 33.16 -14.45 4.56
CA ARG A 29 34.47 -14.99 4.91
C ARG A 29 34.43 -15.51 6.35
N LEU A 30 35.20 -16.55 6.62
CA LEU A 30 35.36 -17.07 7.98
C LEU A 30 36.72 -16.62 8.53
N LEU A 31 36.68 -15.85 9.60
CA LEU A 31 37.86 -15.23 10.22
C LEU A 31 38.05 -15.72 11.66
N CYS A 32 39.29 -15.65 12.14
CA CYS A 32 39.62 -15.86 13.55
C CYS A 32 39.28 -14.61 14.39
N LEU A 33 39.42 -14.71 15.71
CA LEU A 33 39.05 -13.65 16.66
C LEU A 33 39.87 -12.36 16.46
N GLU A 34 41.13 -12.46 16.05
CA GLU A 34 41.99 -11.30 15.82
C GLU A 34 41.58 -10.57 14.53
N HIS A 35 41.46 -11.30 13.42
CA HIS A 35 41.13 -10.70 12.13
C HIS A 35 39.69 -10.20 12.03
N ILE A 36 38.73 -10.80 12.73
CA ILE A 36 37.36 -10.25 12.76
C ILE A 36 37.32 -8.88 13.45
N LYS A 37 38.16 -8.66 14.47
CA LYS A 37 38.25 -7.35 15.15
C LYS A 37 38.86 -6.30 14.22
N GLU A 38 39.91 -6.68 13.49
CA GLU A 38 40.53 -5.80 12.50
C GLU A 38 39.57 -5.47 11.35
N PHE A 39 38.87 -6.48 10.83
CA PHE A 39 37.81 -6.31 9.84
C PHE A 39 36.73 -5.35 10.33
N ASN A 40 36.15 -5.57 11.51
CA ASN A 40 35.07 -4.73 12.05
C ASN A 40 35.53 -3.28 12.29
N LYS A 41 36.81 -3.08 12.63
CA LYS A 41 37.38 -1.74 12.81
C LYS A 41 37.49 -0.97 11.51
N ASN A 42 37.86 -1.66 10.42
CA ASN A 42 38.06 -1.06 9.11
C ASN A 42 36.78 -1.06 8.25
N TRP A 43 35.76 -1.83 8.63
CA TRP A 43 34.53 -1.96 7.87
C TRP A 43 33.67 -0.71 7.95
N ASN A 44 33.52 -0.03 6.82
CA ASN A 44 32.58 1.08 6.67
C ASN A 44 31.48 0.70 5.67
N TYR A 45 30.26 0.51 6.17
CA TYR A 45 29.10 0.17 5.34
C TYR A 45 28.79 1.25 4.28
N PHE A 46 29.12 2.52 4.55
CA PHE A 46 28.79 3.68 3.71
C PHE A 46 29.96 4.19 2.84
N GLU A 47 31.07 3.47 2.74
CA GLU A 47 32.31 3.95 2.10
C GLU A 47 32.12 4.47 0.65
N ASN A 48 31.19 3.88 -0.11
CA ASN A 48 30.90 4.24 -1.49
C ASN A 48 29.51 4.87 -1.68
N MET A 49 28.91 5.44 -0.62
CA MET A 49 27.62 6.13 -0.72
C MET A 49 27.81 7.65 -0.68
N ASN A 50 27.02 8.35 -1.50
CA ASN A 50 26.91 9.80 -1.41
C ASN A 50 26.04 10.22 -0.22
N ASP A 51 26.17 11.45 0.27
CA ASP A 51 25.40 12.00 1.38
C ASP A 51 23.88 11.84 1.19
N LEU A 52 23.39 12.04 -0.04
CA LEU A 52 21.98 11.84 -0.38
C LEU A 52 21.54 10.38 -0.20
N GLU A 53 22.37 9.42 -0.59
CA GLU A 53 22.09 7.99 -0.46
C GLU A 53 22.10 7.57 1.01
N ILE A 54 23.03 8.12 1.81
CA ILE A 54 23.08 7.90 3.25
C ILE A 54 21.81 8.46 3.92
N ILE A 55 21.40 9.69 3.56
CA ILE A 55 20.18 10.29 4.07
C ILE A 55 18.96 9.44 3.72
N ASP A 56 18.87 8.95 2.49
CA ASP A 56 17.74 8.13 2.05
C ASP A 56 17.75 6.75 2.70
N PHE A 57 18.92 6.17 2.96
CA PHE A 57 19.07 4.95 3.77
C PHE A 57 18.54 5.15 5.18
N ILE A 58 18.96 6.23 5.87
CA ILE A 58 18.48 6.58 7.22
C ILE A 58 16.96 6.81 7.22
N LYS A 59 16.42 7.48 6.21
CA LYS A 59 14.97 7.68 6.09
C LYS A 59 14.23 6.35 5.93
N ALA A 60 14.77 5.44 5.11
CA ALA A 60 14.15 4.15 4.87
C ALA A 60 14.21 3.24 6.11
N ASP A 61 15.29 3.32 6.89
CA ASP A 61 15.48 2.60 8.17
C ASP A 61 14.34 2.88 9.16
N MET A 62 13.85 4.12 9.21
CA MET A 62 12.69 4.49 10.04
C MET A 62 11.42 3.65 9.74
N THR A 63 11.34 3.11 8.53
CA THR A 63 10.20 2.32 8.03
C THR A 63 10.57 0.85 7.81
N TRP A 64 11.73 0.41 8.31
CA TRP A 64 12.26 -0.94 8.11
C TRP A 64 12.43 -1.29 6.62
N HIS A 65 12.81 -0.29 5.82
CA HIS A 65 12.87 -0.33 4.35
C HIS A 65 11.58 -0.86 3.68
N LYS A 66 10.42 -0.75 4.35
CA LYS A 66 9.14 -1.11 3.74
C LYS A 66 8.71 0.00 2.79
N PRO A 67 8.20 -0.34 1.59
CA PRO A 67 7.69 0.67 0.68
C PRO A 67 6.52 1.40 1.32
N THR A 68 6.63 2.72 1.46
CA THR A 68 5.56 3.58 1.95
C THR A 68 4.90 4.33 0.80
N GLN A 69 3.62 4.61 0.93
CA GLN A 69 2.86 5.40 -0.03
C GLN A 69 2.63 6.79 0.55
N ASN A 70 2.80 7.83 -0.27
CA ASN A 70 2.47 9.18 0.17
C ASN A 70 0.96 9.28 0.39
N PHE A 71 0.55 9.59 1.63
CA PHE A 71 -0.86 9.77 1.99
C PHE A 71 -1.55 10.89 1.20
N SER A 72 -0.78 11.86 0.69
CA SER A 72 -1.29 13.00 -0.06
C SER A 72 -1.74 12.67 -1.50
N ALA A 73 -1.35 11.51 -2.05
CA ALA A 73 -1.76 11.07 -3.38
C ALA A 73 -3.20 10.51 -3.36
N GLN A 74 -4.19 11.37 -3.11
CA GLN A 74 -5.61 11.02 -3.01
C GLN A 74 -6.05 10.17 -4.21
N ASP A 75 -5.59 10.51 -5.43
CA ASP A 75 -6.06 9.85 -6.64
C ASP A 75 -5.61 8.38 -6.79
N ASN A 76 -4.40 8.02 -6.36
CA ASN A 76 -3.90 6.66 -6.52
C ASN A 76 -4.55 5.69 -5.54
N PHE A 77 -4.74 6.10 -4.28
CA PHE A 77 -5.40 5.29 -3.28
C PHE A 77 -6.86 4.99 -3.66
N PHE A 78 -7.63 6.02 -4.01
CA PHE A 78 -9.02 5.83 -4.41
C PHE A 78 -9.14 5.03 -5.71
N LYS A 79 -8.26 5.23 -6.70
CA LYS A 79 -8.25 4.48 -7.96
C LYS A 79 -7.96 2.98 -7.75
N ILE A 80 -6.94 2.66 -6.94
CA ILE A 80 -6.59 1.26 -6.63
C ILE A 80 -7.73 0.57 -5.90
N LEU A 81 -8.33 1.24 -4.90
CA LEU A 81 -9.47 0.70 -4.17
C LEU A 81 -10.70 0.53 -5.06
N TRP A 82 -11.03 1.48 -5.92
CA TRP A 82 -12.17 1.37 -6.86
C TRP A 82 -11.98 0.20 -7.82
N ASN A 83 -10.76 0.03 -8.35
CA ASN A 83 -10.44 -1.08 -9.26
C ASN A 83 -10.55 -2.44 -8.56
N ASN A 84 -10.11 -2.54 -7.30
CA ASN A 84 -10.16 -3.78 -6.54
C ASN A 84 -11.58 -4.11 -6.08
N ALA A 85 -12.32 -3.11 -5.59
CA ALA A 85 -13.69 -3.28 -5.11
C ALA A 85 -14.70 -3.64 -6.22
N LEU A 86 -14.48 -3.18 -7.45
CA LEU A 86 -15.39 -3.46 -8.57
C LEU A 86 -15.03 -4.69 -9.40
N LYS A 87 -13.81 -5.20 -9.32
CA LYS A 87 -13.40 -6.39 -10.09
C LYS A 87 -14.26 -7.62 -9.79
N GLU A 88 -14.95 -7.67 -8.65
CA GLU A 88 -15.79 -8.81 -8.25
C GLU A 88 -17.22 -8.77 -8.83
N ASP A 89 -17.79 -7.58 -9.12
CA ASP A 89 -19.19 -7.45 -9.56
C ASP A 89 -19.39 -7.35 -11.08
N LEU A 90 -18.30 -7.17 -11.85
CA LEU A 90 -18.35 -7.01 -13.32
C LEU A 90 -18.74 -8.28 -14.09
N SER A 91 -18.82 -9.44 -13.43
CA SER A 91 -19.10 -10.72 -14.08
C SER A 91 -20.60 -11.08 -14.17
N LYS A 92 -21.50 -10.39 -13.44
CA LYS A 92 -22.87 -10.91 -13.24
C LYS A 92 -24.04 -10.13 -13.82
N ASN A 93 -23.93 -8.83 -14.11
CA ASN A 93 -25.09 -8.06 -14.55
C ASN A 93 -24.87 -7.42 -15.92
N GLY A 94 -25.50 -8.01 -16.95
CA GLY A 94 -25.69 -7.36 -18.24
C GLY A 94 -26.60 -6.14 -18.06
N ILE A 95 -26.03 -4.95 -18.18
CA ILE A 95 -26.75 -3.69 -18.00
C ILE A 95 -27.55 -3.40 -19.27
N ASP A 96 -28.87 -3.31 -19.12
CA ASP A 96 -29.80 -2.95 -20.18
C ASP A 96 -29.67 -1.44 -20.48
N LYS A 97 -28.96 -1.11 -21.58
CA LYS A 97 -28.51 0.24 -21.98
C LYS A 97 -29.63 1.20 -22.43
N SER A 98 -30.90 0.83 -22.28
CA SER A 98 -32.02 1.51 -22.93
C SER A 98 -32.52 2.75 -22.18
N GLN A 99 -32.43 2.78 -20.84
CA GLN A 99 -32.99 3.87 -20.01
C GLN A 99 -32.02 5.02 -19.70
N ALA A 100 -30.71 4.81 -19.83
CA ALA A 100 -29.70 5.80 -19.43
C ALA A 100 -29.56 7.00 -20.38
N ARG A 101 -30.04 6.90 -21.63
CA ARG A 101 -29.79 7.86 -22.72
C ARG A 101 -30.37 9.27 -22.54
N LEU A 102 -31.29 9.50 -21.61
CA LEU A 102 -31.94 10.81 -21.45
C LEU A 102 -31.29 11.72 -20.38
N LEU A 103 -30.35 11.20 -19.57
CA LEU A 103 -29.63 11.97 -18.54
C LEU A 103 -28.12 12.11 -18.82
N HIS A 104 -27.66 11.59 -19.96
CA HIS A 104 -26.25 11.41 -20.34
C HIS A 104 -25.59 12.68 -20.91
N PHE A 105 -25.47 13.75 -20.13
CA PHE A 105 -24.51 14.81 -20.50
C PHE A 105 -23.50 15.21 -19.41
N ASN A 106 -23.76 14.94 -18.12
CA ASN A 106 -22.88 15.45 -17.06
C ASN A 106 -22.23 14.39 -16.15
N PHE A 107 -22.55 13.09 -16.30
CA PHE A 107 -22.07 12.03 -15.39
C PHE A 107 -21.37 10.89 -16.14
N SER A 108 -20.25 10.42 -15.58
CA SER A 108 -19.49 9.26 -16.09
C SER A 108 -20.18 7.95 -15.70
N ASP A 109 -19.89 6.85 -16.41
CA ASP A 109 -20.32 5.49 -16.04
C ASP A 109 -19.99 5.13 -14.58
N LYS A 110 -18.89 5.67 -14.04
CA LYS A 110 -18.50 5.48 -12.64
C LYS A 110 -19.45 6.19 -11.67
N ASP A 111 -19.98 7.34 -12.06
CA ASP A 111 -20.90 8.12 -11.24
C ASP A 111 -22.27 7.45 -11.20
N LEU A 112 -22.74 6.93 -12.34
CA LEU A 112 -23.99 6.15 -12.41
C LEU A 112 -23.94 4.93 -11.49
N LYS A 113 -22.84 4.16 -11.52
CA LYS A 113 -22.63 3.05 -10.58
C LYS A 113 -22.56 3.51 -9.13
N ALA A 114 -21.98 4.68 -8.85
CA ALA A 114 -21.94 5.21 -7.50
C ALA A 114 -23.33 5.58 -6.97
N PHE A 115 -24.22 6.10 -7.84
CA PHE A 115 -25.63 6.32 -7.50
C PHE A 115 -26.37 5.00 -7.22
N GLU A 116 -26.15 3.97 -8.03
CA GLU A 116 -26.71 2.62 -7.82
C GLU A 116 -26.27 2.02 -6.47
N ILE A 117 -24.97 2.09 -6.15
CA ILE A 117 -24.42 1.57 -4.88
C ILE A 117 -25.05 2.25 -3.66
N LEU A 118 -25.32 3.55 -3.75
CA LEU A 118 -25.97 4.31 -2.66
C LEU A 118 -27.50 4.12 -2.65
N GLY A 119 -28.08 3.52 -3.69
CA GLY A 119 -29.52 3.37 -3.88
C GLY A 119 -30.21 4.73 -3.98
N LEU A 120 -29.70 5.59 -4.85
CA LEU A 120 -30.15 6.95 -5.11
C LEU A 120 -30.39 7.16 -6.61
N ASP A 121 -31.40 7.94 -6.96
CA ASP A 121 -31.64 8.37 -8.33
C ASP A 121 -30.68 9.49 -8.75
N VAL A 122 -30.43 9.60 -10.07
CA VAL A 122 -29.42 10.51 -10.68
C VAL A 122 -29.78 12.00 -10.48
N SER A 123 -31.00 12.34 -10.07
CA SER A 123 -31.53 13.71 -9.95
C SER A 123 -31.37 14.35 -8.56
N ILE A 124 -30.54 13.80 -7.67
CA ILE A 124 -30.58 14.11 -6.24
C ILE A 124 -29.56 15.18 -5.78
N ASN A 125 -30.04 16.18 -5.03
CA ASN A 125 -29.24 17.21 -4.35
C ASN A 125 -28.16 16.61 -3.42
N TRP A 126 -26.99 17.26 -3.34
CA TRP A 126 -25.84 16.85 -2.51
C TRP A 126 -26.19 16.58 -1.04
N GLU A 127 -27.10 17.35 -0.46
CA GLU A 127 -27.54 17.17 0.94
C GLU A 127 -28.19 15.80 1.18
N ASN A 128 -28.97 15.33 0.21
CA ASN A 128 -29.63 14.03 0.27
C ASN A 128 -28.63 12.89 0.14
N ILE A 129 -27.62 13.04 -0.74
CA ILE A 129 -26.49 12.09 -0.85
C ILE A 129 -25.78 11.96 0.49
N ARG A 130 -25.44 13.09 1.13
CA ARG A 130 -24.79 13.12 2.45
C ARG A 130 -25.66 12.47 3.53
N SER A 131 -26.97 12.73 3.53
CA SER A 131 -27.92 12.15 4.49
C SER A 131 -28.00 10.63 4.34
N LYS A 132 -28.14 10.13 3.10
CA LYS A 132 -28.17 8.69 2.80
C LYS A 132 -26.87 8.00 3.19
N PHE A 133 -25.73 8.60 2.85
CA PHE A 133 -24.41 8.10 3.24
C PHE A 133 -24.28 7.96 4.76
N LYS A 134 -24.66 8.98 5.54
CA LYS A 134 -24.65 8.92 7.00
C LYS A 134 -25.50 7.77 7.55
N LYS A 135 -26.68 7.52 6.97
CA LYS A 135 -27.56 6.40 7.36
C LYS A 135 -26.89 5.05 7.09
N LEU A 136 -26.25 4.90 5.92
CA LEU A 136 -25.56 3.67 5.54
C LEU A 136 -24.31 3.41 6.40
N VAL A 137 -23.52 4.43 6.70
CA VAL A 137 -22.33 4.30 7.57
C VAL A 137 -22.73 3.84 8.97
N LYS A 138 -23.78 4.44 9.55
CA LYS A 138 -24.31 3.99 10.85
C LYS A 138 -24.73 2.52 10.80
N LYS A 139 -25.44 2.12 9.75
CA LYS A 139 -25.89 0.73 9.60
C LYS A 139 -24.74 -0.27 9.50
N PHE A 140 -23.68 0.07 8.78
CA PHE A 140 -22.55 -0.83 8.50
C PHE A 140 -21.30 -0.56 9.34
N HIS A 141 -21.42 0.20 10.44
CA HIS A 141 -20.29 0.53 11.29
C HIS A 141 -19.73 -0.72 11.98
N PRO A 142 -18.39 -0.92 12.05
CA PRO A 142 -17.78 -2.07 12.70
C PRO A 142 -18.20 -2.24 14.17
N ASP A 143 -18.28 -1.13 14.93
CA ASP A 143 -18.69 -1.16 16.33
C ASP A 143 -20.12 -1.68 16.52
N MET A 144 -21.04 -1.36 15.60
CA MET A 144 -22.42 -1.82 15.68
C MET A 144 -22.59 -3.25 15.17
N ASN A 145 -21.63 -3.77 14.41
CA ASN A 145 -21.69 -5.06 13.74
C ASN A 145 -20.59 -6.03 14.20
N SER A 146 -20.00 -5.78 15.37
CA SER A 146 -18.99 -6.62 16.03
C SER A 146 -17.83 -7.05 15.09
N GLY A 147 -17.40 -6.16 14.19
CA GLY A 147 -16.28 -6.43 13.28
C GLY A 147 -16.54 -7.47 12.19
N ASN A 148 -17.79 -7.72 11.79
CA ASN A 148 -18.08 -8.65 10.71
C ASN A 148 -17.50 -8.17 9.36
N LYS A 149 -16.59 -8.96 8.80
CA LYS A 149 -15.86 -8.69 7.55
C LYS A 149 -16.77 -8.34 6.35
N LYS A 150 -17.95 -8.95 6.25
CA LYS A 150 -18.89 -8.67 5.15
C LYS A 150 -19.45 -7.25 5.19
N PHE A 151 -19.68 -6.70 6.39
CA PHE A 151 -20.16 -5.33 6.53
C PHE A 151 -19.04 -4.31 6.35
N GLU A 152 -17.81 -4.67 6.72
CA GLU A 152 -16.62 -3.87 6.44
C GLU A 152 -16.40 -3.72 4.92
N GLU A 153 -16.50 -4.80 4.16
CA GLU A 153 -16.40 -4.79 2.70
C GLU A 153 -17.49 -3.90 2.06
N LYS A 154 -18.74 -4.03 2.51
CA LYS A 154 -19.83 -3.15 2.05
C LYS A 154 -19.59 -1.68 2.39
N LEU A 155 -19.08 -1.39 3.59
CA LEU A 155 -18.78 -0.02 4.02
C LEU A 155 -17.68 0.61 3.16
N LYS A 156 -16.66 -0.18 2.76
CA LYS A 156 -15.61 0.26 1.83
C LYS A 156 -16.21 0.66 0.48
N VAL A 157 -17.07 -0.18 -0.10
CA VAL A 157 -17.75 0.10 -1.37
C VAL A 157 -18.62 1.36 -1.29
N ILE A 158 -19.39 1.52 -0.21
CA ILE A 158 -20.24 2.71 0.03
C ILE A 158 -19.40 3.99 0.15
N THR A 159 -18.27 3.92 0.85
CA THR A 159 -17.35 5.05 1.02
C THR A 159 -16.69 5.44 -0.30
N LEU A 160 -16.34 4.46 -1.13
CA LEU A 160 -15.80 4.67 -2.48
C LEU A 160 -16.82 5.37 -3.39
N ALA A 161 -18.08 4.93 -3.37
CA ALA A 161 -19.16 5.55 -4.13
C ALA A 161 -19.39 7.02 -3.72
N TYR A 162 -19.45 7.29 -2.41
CA TYR A 162 -19.61 8.65 -1.91
C TYR A 162 -18.45 9.58 -2.30
N THR A 163 -17.20 9.11 -2.22
CA THR A 163 -16.03 9.92 -2.61
C THR A 163 -16.04 10.24 -4.11
N GLN A 164 -16.45 9.29 -4.96
CA GLN A 164 -16.57 9.52 -6.40
C GLN A 164 -17.61 10.60 -6.69
N LEU A 165 -18.80 10.51 -6.11
CA LEU A 165 -19.85 11.54 -6.26
C LEU A 165 -19.44 12.89 -5.68
N LYS A 166 -18.71 12.89 -4.55
CA LYS A 166 -18.17 14.13 -3.97
C LYS A 166 -17.24 14.85 -4.94
N ARG A 167 -16.39 14.10 -5.65
CA ARG A 167 -15.42 14.66 -6.60
C ARG A 167 -16.09 15.24 -7.84
N THR A 168 -17.21 14.65 -8.29
CA THR A 168 -17.91 15.11 -9.49
C THR A 168 -18.88 16.24 -9.21
N LEU A 169 -19.62 16.18 -8.10
CA LEU A 169 -20.63 17.18 -7.73
C LEU A 169 -20.10 18.39 -6.97
N LYS A 170 -18.97 18.25 -6.27
CA LYS A 170 -18.34 19.33 -5.49
C LYS A 170 -17.10 19.92 -6.18
N LYS A 171 -17.04 19.74 -7.50
CA LYS A 171 -15.97 20.24 -8.38
C LYS A 171 -16.10 21.75 -8.59
#